data_AF-A0A538D3K3-F1
#
_entry.id   AF-A0A538D3K3-F1
#
_cell.length_a   1.000
_cell.length_b   1.000
_cell.length_c   1.000
_cell.angle_alpha   90.00
_cell.angle_beta   90.00
_cell.angle_gamma   90.00
#
_symmetry.space_group_name_H-M   'P 1'
#
loop_
_entity.id
_entity.type
_entity.pdbx_description
1 polymer ?
#
loop_
_entity_poly.entity_id
_entity_poly.type
_entity_poly.pdbx_seq_one_letter_code
_entity_poly.pdbx_strand_id
1 'polypeptide(L)'
;NPEDRRDAARAYIDKVGGALHGFWYGFGKYDGYAIFEAPDNVSVAGAVLAIAAGGALASVETTVLMTVEETLEALAKSKNIGYRRPGE
;
A
#
# COMPACT_ATOMS: atom_id res chain seq x y z
N ASN A 1 -13.58 19.42 -15.85
CA ASN A 1 -13.48 20.10 -14.54
C ASN A 1 -12.45 19.40 -13.69
N PRO A 2 -11.48 20.12 -13.10
CA PRO A 2 -10.53 19.49 -12.19
C PRO A 2 -11.27 19.00 -10.93
N GLU A 3 -10.90 17.81 -10.45
CA GLU A 3 -11.45 17.18 -9.25
C GLU A 3 -10.31 16.86 -8.28
N ASP A 4 -10.53 17.08 -6.99
CA ASP A 4 -9.59 16.68 -5.96
C ASP A 4 -9.71 15.17 -5.70
N ARG A 5 -8.88 14.38 -6.37
CA ARG A 5 -8.87 12.92 -6.23
C ARG A 5 -8.53 12.43 -4.81
N ARG A 6 -8.03 13.30 -3.94
CA ARG A 6 -7.74 12.97 -2.53
C ARG A 6 -9.02 12.71 -1.75
N ASP A 7 -10.08 13.46 -2.04
CA ASP A 7 -11.37 13.30 -1.36
C ASP A 7 -12.06 12.00 -1.77
N ALA A 8 -11.98 11.67 -3.07
CA ALA A 8 -12.43 10.36 -3.57
C ALA A 8 -11.66 9.22 -2.90
N ALA A 9 -10.32 9.27 -2.88
CA ALA A 9 -9.50 8.24 -2.24
C ALA A 9 -9.83 8.07 -0.75
N ARG A 10 -9.95 9.18 -0.01
CA ARG A 10 -10.31 9.16 1.42
C ARG A 10 -11.66 8.48 1.65
N ALA A 11 -12.67 8.77 0.84
CA ALA A 11 -14.00 8.17 0.99
C ALA A 11 -14.00 6.64 0.83
N TYR A 12 -13.12 6.06 0.01
CA TYR A 12 -12.98 4.60 -0.10
C TYR A 12 -12.17 4.00 1.04
N ILE A 13 -11.11 4.67 1.47
CA ILE A 13 -10.24 4.23 2.56
C ILE A 13 -11.01 4.25 3.90
N ASP A 14 -11.79 5.29 4.17
CA ASP A 14 -12.59 5.39 5.39
C ASP A 14 -13.63 4.27 5.49
N LYS A 15 -14.21 3.83 4.35
CA LYS A 15 -15.19 2.73 4.30
C LYS A 15 -14.61 1.38 4.72
N VAL A 16 -13.30 1.20 4.62
CA VAL A 16 -12.61 -0.02 5.08
C VAL A 16 -11.95 0.16 6.45
N GLY A 17 -12.29 1.25 7.16
CA GLY A 17 -11.73 1.57 8.47
C GLY A 17 -10.28 2.03 8.42
N GLY A 18 -9.81 2.53 7.27
CA GLY A 18 -8.46 3.02 7.09
C GLY A 18 -8.34 4.54 7.24
N ALA A 19 -7.12 5.04 7.05
CA ALA A 19 -6.82 6.48 7.02
C ALA A 19 -5.84 6.82 5.90
N LEU A 20 -6.13 7.87 5.13
CA LEU A 20 -5.22 8.42 4.11
C LEU A 20 -4.21 9.37 4.76
N HIS A 21 -2.94 8.99 4.76
CA HIS A 21 -1.83 9.80 5.28
C HIS A 21 -1.39 10.89 4.31
N GLY A 22 -1.46 10.61 3.01
CA GLY A 22 -1.18 11.61 2.00
C GLY A 22 -1.36 11.11 0.58
N PHE A 23 -1.41 12.07 -0.35
CA PHE A 23 -1.63 11.84 -1.76
C PHE A 23 -0.88 12.91 -2.56
N TRP A 24 -0.07 12.47 -3.51
CA TRP A 24 0.79 13.32 -4.33
C TRP A 24 0.69 12.94 -5.80
N TYR A 25 1.05 13.90 -6.64
CA TYR A 25 1.34 13.64 -8.04
C TYR A 25 2.84 13.78 -8.29
N GLY A 26 3.37 12.94 -9.17
CA GLY A 26 4.79 12.95 -9.55
C GLY A 26 4.98 12.75 -11.04
N PHE A 27 6.16 13.12 -11.53
CA PHE A 27 6.58 12.77 -12.89
C PHE A 27 7.29 11.41 -12.85
N GLY A 28 6.94 10.51 -13.76
CA GLY A 28 7.56 9.20 -13.84
C GLY A 28 6.65 8.15 -14.47
N LYS A 29 6.91 6.88 -14.13
CA LYS A 29 6.10 5.73 -14.59
C LYS A 29 4.65 5.82 -14.09
N TYR A 30 4.47 6.26 -12.85
CA TYR A 30 3.17 6.50 -12.24
C TYR A 30 3.04 7.99 -11.93
N ASP A 31 1.85 8.53 -12.09
CA ASP A 31 1.57 9.94 -11.87
C ASP A 31 0.93 10.22 -10.50
N GLY A 32 0.39 9.21 -9.82
CA GLY A 32 -0.25 9.32 -8.51
C GLY A 32 0.40 8.42 -7.46
N TYR A 33 0.53 8.96 -6.25
CA TYR A 33 1.11 8.28 -5.09
C TYR A 33 0.23 8.51 -3.89
N ALA A 34 -0.14 7.45 -3.17
CA ALA A 34 -0.91 7.54 -1.94
C ALA A 34 -0.26 6.69 -0.85
N ILE A 35 -0.20 7.25 0.36
CA ILE A 35 0.14 6.50 1.57
C ILE A 35 -1.11 6.48 2.43
N PHE A 36 -1.54 5.28 2.81
CA PHE A 36 -2.68 5.07 3.67
C PHE A 36 -2.47 3.81 4.51
N GLU A 37 -3.20 3.74 5.62
CA GLU A 37 -3.26 2.55 6.46
C GLU A 37 -4.67 1.96 6.48
N ALA A 38 -4.77 0.69 6.81
CA ALA A 38 -6.02 -0.01 7.05
C ALA A 38 -5.81 -1.10 8.12
N PRO A 39 -6.89 -1.65 8.71
CA PRO A 39 -6.77 -2.61 9.82
C PRO A 39 -6.04 -3.90 9.45
N ASP A 40 -6.11 -4.33 8.19
CA ASP A 40 -5.45 -5.53 7.67
C ASP A 40 -5.29 -5.48 6.13
N ASN A 41 -4.58 -6.48 5.60
CA ASN A 41 -4.34 -6.61 4.16
C ASN A 41 -5.62 -6.82 3.32
N VAL A 42 -6.68 -7.39 3.91
CA VAL A 42 -7.96 -7.60 3.21
C VAL A 42 -8.67 -6.26 3.02
N SER A 43 -8.65 -5.40 4.03
CA SER A 43 -9.14 -4.02 3.93
C SER A 43 -8.36 -3.20 2.90
N VAL A 44 -7.03 -3.29 2.87
CA VAL A 44 -6.19 -2.66 1.83
C VAL A 44 -6.60 -3.14 0.44
N ALA A 45 -6.68 -4.46 0.24
CA ALA A 45 -7.05 -5.03 -1.05
C ALA A 45 -8.46 -4.60 -1.49
N GLY A 46 -9.42 -4.58 -0.56
CA GLY A 46 -10.78 -4.11 -0.82
C GLY A 46 -10.82 -2.65 -1.30
N ALA A 47 -10.10 -1.75 -0.64
CA ALA A 47 -10.02 -0.36 -1.06
C ALA A 47 -9.35 -0.19 -2.43
N VAL A 48 -8.21 -0.86 -2.66
CA VAL A 48 -7.47 -0.80 -3.93
C VAL A 48 -8.33 -1.34 -5.09
N LEU A 49 -9.01 -2.48 -4.89
CA LEU A 49 -9.89 -3.06 -5.90
C LEU A 49 -11.09 -2.15 -6.20
N ALA A 50 -11.71 -1.55 -5.18
CA ALA A 50 -12.82 -0.62 -5.38
C ALA A 50 -12.39 0.63 -6.18
N ILE A 51 -11.23 1.19 -5.87
CA ILE A 51 -10.67 2.35 -6.59
C ILE A 51 -10.33 1.96 -8.03
N ALA A 52 -9.65 0.82 -8.23
CA ALA A 52 -9.28 0.34 -9.56
C ALA A 52 -10.50 0.01 -10.43
N ALA A 53 -11.55 -0.58 -9.85
CA ALA A 53 -12.80 -0.88 -10.54
C ALA A 53 -13.55 0.37 -11.04
N GLY A 54 -13.26 1.54 -10.46
CA GLY A 54 -13.81 2.83 -10.91
C GLY A 54 -13.32 3.26 -12.30
N GLY A 55 -12.37 2.56 -12.92
CA GLY A 55 -11.90 2.81 -14.29
C GLY A 55 -11.04 4.06 -14.45
N ALA A 56 -10.85 4.84 -13.39
CA ALA A 56 -10.04 6.05 -13.40
C ALA A 56 -8.52 5.79 -13.36
N LEU A 57 -8.10 4.57 -12.99
CA LEU A 57 -6.71 4.15 -12.95
C LEU A 57 -6.40 3.20 -14.10
N ALA A 58 -5.42 3.55 -14.93
CA ALA A 58 -4.94 2.65 -15.99
C ALA A 58 -4.11 1.48 -15.43
N SER A 59 -3.41 1.70 -14.31
CA SER A 59 -2.65 0.68 -13.58
C SER A 59 -2.50 1.09 -12.13
N VAL A 60 -2.33 0.10 -11.23
CA VAL A 60 -2.09 0.33 -9.80
C VAL A 60 -1.02 -0.66 -9.32
N GLU A 61 -0.10 -0.18 -8.50
CA GLU A 61 0.89 -0.99 -7.79
C GLU A 61 0.74 -0.70 -6.30
N THR A 62 0.71 -1.74 -5.48
CA THR A 62 0.52 -1.62 -4.03
C THR A 62 1.66 -2.33 -3.31
N THR A 63 2.37 -1.59 -2.48
CA THR A 63 3.46 -2.10 -1.66
C THR A 63 3.05 -2.00 -0.19
N VAL A 64 2.97 -3.15 0.49
CA VAL A 64 2.76 -3.17 1.94
C VAL A 64 4.07 -2.73 2.61
N LEU A 65 3.97 -1.72 3.46
CA LEU A 65 5.09 -1.25 4.26
C LEU A 65 5.12 -2.02 5.58
N MET A 66 6.29 -2.52 5.95
CA MET A 66 6.53 -3.07 7.29
C MET A 66 6.90 -1.93 8.24
N THR A 67 6.45 -2.04 9.47
CA THR A 67 6.94 -1.20 10.57
C THR A 67 8.41 -1.51 10.87
N VAL A 68 9.06 -0.59 11.57
CA VAL A 68 10.43 -0.80 12.04
C VAL A 68 10.46 -1.98 13.02
N GLU A 69 9.46 -2.11 13.88
CA GLU A 69 9.31 -3.17 14.88
C GLU A 69 9.16 -4.55 14.23
N GLU A 70 8.29 -4.70 13.23
CA GLU A 70 8.16 -5.95 12.47
C GLU A 70 9.47 -6.31 11.76
N THR A 71 10.18 -5.31 11.25
CA THR A 71 11.49 -5.52 10.62
C THR A 71 12.52 -6.02 11.63
N LEU A 72 12.56 -5.46 12.84
CA LEU A 72 13.45 -5.91 13.92
C LEU A 72 13.10 -7.34 14.38
N GLU A 73 11.81 -7.66 14.49
CA GLU A 73 11.36 -9.01 14.80
C GLU A 73 11.75 -10.02 13.71
N ALA A 74 11.58 -9.65 12.43
CA ALA A 74 11.99 -10.46 11.30
C ALA A 74 13.51 -10.71 11.30
N LEU A 75 14.31 -9.68 11.62
CA LEU A 75 15.77 -9.79 11.78
C LEU A 75 16.17 -10.68 12.97
N ALA A 76 15.41 -10.66 14.07
CA ALA A 76 15.65 -11.56 15.19
C ALA A 76 15.35 -13.02 14.81
N LYS A 77 14.23 -13.26 14.11
CA LYS A 77 13.83 -14.59 13.62
C LYS A 77 14.82 -15.15 12.60
N SER A 78 15.37 -14.31 11.71
CA SER A 78 16.25 -14.74 10.63
C SER A 78 17.57 -15.36 11.10
N LYS A 79 18.05 -15.01 12.30
CA LYS A 79 19.25 -15.60 12.92
C LYS A 79 19.22 -17.12 13.02
N ASN A 80 18.02 -17.71 13.08
CA ASN A 80 17.83 -19.15 13.24
C ASN A 80 17.49 -19.88 11.93
N ILE A 81 17.39 -19.17 10.79
CA ILE A 81 16.94 -19.75 9.51
C ILE A 81 18.09 -20.43 8.75
N GLY A 82 19.36 -20.11 9.07
CA GLY A 82 20.53 -20.83 8.57
C GLY A 82 20.54 -21.02 7.05
N TYR A 83 20.60 -19.94 6.28
CA TYR A 83 20.64 -20.04 4.83
C TYR A 83 21.94 -20.70 4.36
N ARG A 84 21.83 -21.90 3.79
CA ARG A 84 22.91 -22.53 3.03
C ARG A 84 22.75 -22.17 1.56
N ARG A 85 23.81 -21.65 0.94
CA ARG A 85 23.81 -21.37 -0.50
C ARG A 85 23.68 -22.69 -1.27
N PRO A 86 22.86 -22.74 -2.33
CA PRO A 86 22.86 -23.89 -3.23
C PRO A 86 24.26 -24.12 -3.81
N GLY A 87 24.77 -25.36 -3.70
CA GLY A 87 26.09 -25.76 -4.20
C GLY A 87 27.19 -25.93 -3.14
N GLU A 88 26.91 -25.63 -1.87
CA GLU A 88 27.74 -26.04 -0.71
C GLU A 88 27.37 -27.42 -0.13
#